data_AF-A0A5C7PQ15-F1
#
_entry.id   AF-A0A5C7PQ15-F1
#
_cell.length_a   1.000
_cell.length_b   1.000
_cell.length_c   1.000
_cell.angle_alpha   90.00
_cell.angle_beta   90.00
_cell.angle_gamma   90.00
#
_symmetry.space_group_name_H-M   'P 1'
#
loop_
_entity.id
_entity.type
_entity.pdbx_description
1 polymer ?
#
loop_
_entity_poly.entity_id
_entity_poly.type
_entity_poly.pdbx_seq_one_letter_code
_entity_poly.pdbx_strand_id
1 'polypeptide(L)'
;MAPPHDPSFPLLQPQRQPQFDLRGFDEAIYNKGVQLIHHRAIPCPGGLDSPTDFRRPHPDHLGCSGGFLFELAGSCMALFTSNSTSQRATEPGIVGASSGYVTFARFYDKSESQRVRVCQYDRLYLPDETVLVEAWERFEHQPGRADRLTYPVAAVVGAVIDRFGKRYLPGDFTVADGNLSWAPGREPPGSADGRGVVCAVRYMYRPYWYVQFMSHDLRLVTQAQLGADGTAQQVVDVYQAAQVQREYFFRSEDRDPEGGRSKQRQVDPPSDLPRFGPR
;
A
#
# COMPACT_ATOMS: atom_id res chain seq x y z
N MET A 1 6.06 52.87 -45.91
CA MET A 1 6.00 53.37 -44.52
C MET A 1 5.71 52.17 -43.62
N ALA A 2 6.73 51.68 -42.91
CA ALA A 2 6.55 50.65 -41.89
C ALA A 2 6.18 51.31 -40.56
N PRO A 3 5.35 50.68 -39.70
CA PRO A 3 4.97 51.26 -38.42
C PRO A 3 6.18 51.26 -37.47
N PRO A 4 6.26 52.23 -36.55
CA PRO A 4 7.34 52.29 -35.57
C PRO A 4 7.24 51.12 -34.60
N HIS A 5 8.38 50.47 -34.36
CA HIS A 5 8.56 49.51 -33.26
C HIS A 5 8.37 50.26 -31.94
N ASP A 6 7.33 49.90 -31.18
CA ASP A 6 7.13 50.36 -29.80
C ASP A 6 7.96 49.48 -28.86
N PRO A 7 9.02 49.99 -28.20
CA PRO A 7 9.91 49.19 -27.38
C PRO A 7 9.64 49.44 -25.90
N SER A 8 8.41 49.27 -25.40
CA SER A 8 8.20 49.40 -23.94
C SER A 8 6.87 48.84 -23.43
N PHE A 9 6.73 47.51 -23.45
CA PHE A 9 6.03 46.86 -22.34
C PHE A 9 7.12 46.41 -21.35
N PRO A 10 7.38 47.14 -20.25
CA PRO A 10 8.17 46.58 -19.18
C PRO A 10 7.40 45.35 -18.70
N LEU A 11 7.95 44.17 -18.94
CA LEU A 11 7.54 42.96 -18.23
C LEU A 11 7.74 43.30 -16.75
N LEU A 12 6.65 43.64 -16.07
CA LEU A 12 6.56 43.70 -14.62
C LEU A 12 6.83 42.28 -14.13
N GLN A 13 8.10 41.90 -14.07
CA GLN A 13 8.52 40.71 -13.38
C GLN A 13 8.10 40.94 -11.92
N PRO A 14 7.28 40.05 -11.34
CA PRO A 14 6.94 40.17 -9.94
C PRO A 14 8.24 40.15 -9.14
N GLN A 15 8.59 41.29 -8.53
CA GLN A 15 9.78 41.41 -7.65
C GLN A 15 9.66 40.58 -6.37
N ARG A 16 8.54 39.89 -6.16
CA ARG A 16 8.39 38.92 -5.09
C ARG A 16 8.96 37.60 -5.58
N GLN A 17 10.12 37.23 -5.03
CA GLN A 17 10.58 35.85 -5.09
C GLN A 17 9.44 34.95 -4.58
N PRO A 18 9.04 33.92 -5.33
CA PRO A 18 8.02 32.99 -4.87
C PRO A 18 8.51 32.33 -3.57
N GLN A 19 7.87 32.65 -2.46
CA GLN A 19 8.14 32.02 -1.17
C GLN A 19 7.30 30.76 -1.04
N PHE A 20 7.89 29.73 -0.45
CA PHE A 20 7.20 28.48 -0.21
C PHE A 20 6.34 28.62 1.07
N ASP A 21 5.02 28.63 0.90
CA ASP A 21 4.09 28.69 2.03
C ASP A 21 3.88 27.30 2.64
N LEU A 22 4.73 26.95 3.61
CA LEU A 22 4.65 25.67 4.32
C LEU A 22 3.31 25.48 5.03
N ARG A 23 2.72 26.56 5.55
CA ARG A 23 1.46 26.49 6.28
C ARG A 23 0.31 26.16 5.34
N GLY A 24 0.26 26.82 4.18
CA GLY A 24 -0.73 26.52 3.16
C GLY A 24 -0.67 25.07 2.68
N PHE A 25 0.54 24.50 2.54
CA PHE A 25 0.71 23.08 2.20
C PHE A 25 0.23 22.15 3.32
N ASP A 26 0.60 22.43 4.57
CA ASP A 26 0.12 21.62 5.70
C ASP A 26 -1.41 21.66 5.76
N GLU A 27 -2.01 22.86 5.68
CA GLU A 27 -3.46 23.03 5.68
C GLU A 27 -4.12 22.25 4.52
N ALA A 28 -3.51 22.23 3.34
CA ALA A 28 -4.03 21.42 2.23
C ALA A 28 -4.01 19.92 2.54
N ILE A 29 -2.92 19.40 3.12
CA ILE A 29 -2.79 17.99 3.49
C ILE A 29 -3.77 17.63 4.61
N TYR A 30 -3.89 18.44 5.65
CA TYR A 30 -4.79 18.16 6.77
C TYR A 30 -6.27 18.27 6.37
N ASN A 31 -6.64 19.23 5.51
CA ASN A 31 -8.04 19.45 5.14
C ASN A 31 -8.55 18.53 4.02
N LYS A 32 -7.66 18.03 3.16
CA LYS A 32 -8.03 17.22 1.98
C LYS A 32 -7.41 15.84 1.95
N GLY A 33 -6.45 15.57 2.82
CA GLY A 33 -5.81 14.27 2.94
C GLY A 33 -6.68 13.25 3.66
N VAL A 34 -6.15 12.03 3.70
CA VAL A 34 -6.68 10.90 4.45
C VAL A 34 -5.69 10.49 5.53
N GLN A 35 -6.19 9.97 6.64
CA GLN A 35 -5.34 9.43 7.68
C GLN A 35 -4.79 8.07 7.24
N LEU A 36 -3.48 7.87 7.45
CA LEU A 36 -2.79 6.61 7.19
C LEU A 36 -2.07 6.15 8.45
N ILE A 37 -2.08 4.83 8.69
CA ILE A 37 -1.20 4.18 9.67
C ILE A 37 0.05 3.73 8.92
N HIS A 38 1.21 4.22 9.37
CA HIS A 38 2.48 3.99 8.74
C HIS A 38 3.29 2.93 9.52
N HIS A 39 3.78 1.92 8.80
CA HIS A 39 4.73 0.93 9.32
C HIS A 39 6.03 0.96 8.53
N ARG A 40 7.14 1.05 9.27
CA ARG A 40 8.49 1.00 8.71
C ARG A 40 8.86 -0.42 8.33
N ALA A 41 9.37 -0.60 7.13
CA ALA A 41 9.93 -1.85 6.67
C ALA A 41 11.41 -1.94 7.07
N ILE A 42 11.77 -3.02 7.75
CA ILE A 42 13.15 -3.33 8.12
C ILE A 42 13.50 -4.66 7.44
N PRO A 43 14.51 -4.73 6.57
CA PRO A 43 14.93 -5.99 5.97
C PRO A 43 15.18 -7.06 7.03
N CYS A 44 14.53 -8.22 6.89
CA CYS A 44 14.60 -9.28 7.89
C CYS A 44 16.01 -9.90 7.90
N PRO A 45 16.74 -9.88 9.04
CA PRO A 45 18.05 -10.51 9.14
C PRO A 45 17.97 -12.02 9.40
N GLY A 46 16.77 -12.57 9.59
CA GLY A 46 16.55 -13.97 9.95
C GLY A 46 17.24 -14.94 9.00
N GLY A 47 18.15 -15.76 9.53
CA GLY A 47 18.90 -16.77 8.79
C GLY A 47 20.14 -16.27 8.05
N LEU A 48 20.53 -15.01 8.25
CA LEU A 48 21.77 -14.46 7.70
C LEU A 48 22.88 -14.55 8.74
N ASP A 49 23.99 -15.21 8.38
CA ASP A 49 25.23 -15.21 9.17
C ASP A 49 26.12 -13.98 8.83
N SER A 50 25.88 -13.35 7.67
CA SER A 50 26.64 -12.22 7.13
C SER A 50 25.71 -11.26 6.36
N PRO A 51 25.99 -9.94 6.31
CA PRO A 51 25.26 -8.99 5.45
C PRO A 51 25.29 -9.31 3.96
N THR A 52 26.28 -10.10 3.52
CA THR A 52 26.44 -10.54 2.12
C THR A 52 25.94 -11.96 1.89
N ASP A 53 25.34 -12.59 2.91
CA ASP A 53 24.84 -13.95 2.76
C ASP A 53 23.66 -13.96 1.77
N PHE A 54 23.85 -14.69 0.66
CA PHE A 54 22.85 -14.84 -0.39
C PHE A 54 21.82 -15.93 -0.07
N ARG A 55 22.01 -16.66 1.05
CA ARG A 55 21.02 -17.63 1.52
C ARG A 55 19.71 -16.90 1.79
N ARG A 56 18.62 -17.50 1.32
CA ARG A 56 17.29 -16.90 1.46
C ARG A 56 16.96 -16.73 2.94
N PRO A 57 16.51 -15.54 3.38
CA PRO A 57 15.89 -15.39 4.69
C PRO A 57 14.84 -16.48 4.85
N HIS A 58 14.98 -17.28 5.90
CA HIS A 58 14.19 -18.50 6.10
C HIS A 58 12.70 -18.15 6.30
N PRO A 59 11.77 -19.09 6.02
CA PRO A 59 10.34 -18.79 5.98
C PRO A 59 9.65 -18.55 7.34
N ASP A 60 10.38 -18.57 8.47
CA ASP A 60 9.78 -18.69 9.81
C ASP A 60 10.37 -17.70 10.83
N HIS A 61 10.84 -16.53 10.40
CA HIS A 61 11.15 -15.47 11.36
C HIS A 61 9.83 -14.81 11.80
N LEU A 62 9.50 -14.88 13.10
CA LEU A 62 8.25 -14.38 13.64
C LEU A 62 8.04 -12.90 13.24
N GLY A 63 6.88 -12.59 12.64
CA GLY A 63 6.55 -11.23 12.19
C GLY A 63 7.24 -10.78 10.90
N CYS A 64 7.96 -11.67 10.21
CA CYS A 64 8.52 -11.38 8.88
C CYS A 64 7.47 -11.60 7.79
N SER A 65 7.33 -10.62 6.92
CA SER A 65 6.41 -10.66 5.79
C SER A 65 7.10 -10.16 4.53
N GLY A 66 7.21 -11.03 3.51
CA GLY A 66 7.85 -10.67 2.25
C GLY A 66 9.32 -10.29 2.37
N GLY A 67 10.03 -10.78 3.40
CA GLY A 67 11.44 -10.45 3.66
C GLY A 67 11.66 -9.20 4.52
N PHE A 68 10.59 -8.60 5.06
CA PHE A 68 10.67 -7.42 5.92
C PHE A 68 9.95 -7.65 7.25
N LEU A 69 10.49 -7.05 8.32
CA LEU A 69 9.83 -6.83 9.59
C LEU A 69 9.16 -5.45 9.56
N PHE A 70 7.98 -5.32 10.16
CA PHE A 70 7.22 -4.09 10.13
C PHE A 70 7.00 -3.54 11.54
N GLU A 71 7.50 -2.32 11.78
CA GLU A 71 7.33 -1.60 13.06
C GLU A 71 6.35 -0.44 12.87
N LEU A 72 5.40 -0.28 13.80
CA LEU A 72 4.47 0.84 13.78
C LEU A 72 5.21 2.16 14.02
N ALA A 73 5.21 3.04 13.03
CA ALA A 73 5.84 4.36 13.14
C ALA A 73 4.90 5.43 13.73
N GLY A 74 3.60 5.30 13.45
CA GLY A 74 2.56 6.23 13.89
C GLY A 74 1.44 6.38 12.85
N SER A 75 0.48 7.27 13.12
CA SER A 75 -0.50 7.71 12.14
C SER A 75 -0.12 9.08 11.57
N CYS A 76 -0.42 9.34 10.31
CA CYS A 76 -0.17 10.64 9.68
C CYS A 76 -1.23 10.96 8.64
N MET A 77 -1.45 12.24 8.37
CA MET A 77 -2.25 12.69 7.24
C MET A 77 -1.45 12.65 5.96
N ALA A 78 -2.09 12.21 4.86
CA ALA A 78 -1.47 12.16 3.56
C ALA A 78 -2.46 12.51 2.45
N LEU A 79 -2.00 13.27 1.46
CA LEU A 79 -2.79 13.67 0.31
C LEU A 79 -2.46 12.79 -0.90
N PHE A 80 -3.46 12.07 -1.41
CA PHE A 80 -3.36 11.35 -2.68
C PHE A 80 -3.63 12.31 -3.84
N THR A 81 -2.64 12.55 -4.69
CA THR A 81 -2.76 13.45 -5.84
C THR A 81 -3.14 12.72 -7.12
N SER A 82 -2.99 11.40 -7.14
CA SER A 82 -3.47 10.55 -8.22
C SER A 82 -3.70 9.13 -7.73
N ASN A 83 -4.62 8.45 -8.42
CA ASN A 83 -4.86 7.03 -8.29
C ASN A 83 -5.08 6.50 -9.71
N SER A 84 -4.14 5.70 -10.21
CA SER A 84 -4.23 5.12 -11.53
C SER A 84 -4.27 3.60 -11.46
N THR A 85 -5.33 3.05 -12.01
CA THR A 85 -5.40 1.63 -12.39
C THR A 85 -4.84 1.39 -13.79
N SER A 86 -4.39 2.44 -14.50
CA SER A 86 -3.87 2.32 -15.85
C SER A 86 -2.60 1.48 -15.83
N GLN A 87 -2.64 0.33 -16.49
CA GLN A 87 -1.46 -0.46 -16.81
C GLN A 87 -0.63 0.31 -17.85
N ARG A 88 0.25 1.20 -17.39
CA ARG A 88 1.33 1.67 -18.25
C ARG A 88 2.40 0.60 -18.20
N ALA A 89 2.76 0.06 -19.37
CA ALA A 89 3.96 -0.75 -19.50
C ALA A 89 5.16 0.17 -19.18
N THR A 90 5.68 0.05 -17.97
CA THR A 90 6.91 0.70 -17.55
C THR A 90 8.02 -0.33 -17.63
N GLU A 91 9.06 -0.07 -18.43
CA GLU A 91 10.12 -1.02 -18.77
C GLU A 91 9.63 -2.41 -19.29
N PRO A 92 10.47 -3.21 -19.94
CA PRO A 92 10.08 -4.56 -20.33
C PRO A 92 9.94 -5.42 -19.05
N GLY A 93 8.71 -5.56 -18.55
CA GLY A 93 8.38 -6.54 -17.50
C GLY A 93 7.62 -6.01 -16.29
N ILE A 94 7.43 -4.69 -16.11
CA ILE A 94 6.69 -4.15 -14.98
C ILE A 94 5.35 -3.58 -15.46
N VAL A 95 4.28 -4.33 -15.20
CA VAL A 95 2.90 -3.87 -15.37
C VAL A 95 2.38 -3.40 -14.01
N GLY A 96 2.60 -2.12 -13.69
CA GLY A 96 2.10 -1.53 -12.45
C GLY A 96 0.64 -1.10 -12.61
N ALA A 97 -0.32 -1.97 -12.28
CA ALA A 97 -1.69 -1.54 -12.01
C ALA A 97 -1.79 -1.03 -10.57
N SER A 98 -2.64 -0.02 -10.32
CA SER A 98 -2.98 0.48 -8.97
C SER A 98 -1.84 1.23 -8.25
N SER A 99 -1.22 2.19 -8.94
CA SER A 99 -0.27 3.12 -8.33
C SER A 99 -0.95 4.45 -7.96
N GLY A 100 -0.39 5.13 -6.97
CA GLY A 100 -0.80 6.48 -6.59
C GLY A 100 0.39 7.33 -6.18
N TYR A 101 0.23 8.64 -6.26
CA TYR A 101 1.21 9.58 -5.71
C TYR A 101 0.67 10.17 -4.42
N VAL A 102 1.48 10.10 -3.38
CA VAL A 102 1.11 10.47 -2.02
C VAL A 102 2.09 11.51 -1.49
N THR A 103 1.54 12.59 -0.93
CA THR A 103 2.31 13.61 -0.20
C THR A 103 1.96 13.52 1.27
N PHE A 104 2.96 13.35 2.13
CA PHE A 104 2.76 13.15 3.56
C PHE A 104 2.82 14.47 4.33
N ALA A 105 2.06 14.58 5.42
CA ALA A 105 2.24 15.64 6.39
C ALA A 105 3.67 15.60 6.96
N ARG A 106 4.16 16.76 7.40
CA ARG A 106 5.55 16.87 7.92
C ARG A 106 5.76 16.10 9.22
N PHE A 107 4.70 15.91 10.01
CA PHE A 107 4.76 15.29 11.34
C PHE A 107 3.69 14.22 11.50
N TYR A 108 3.98 13.21 12.33
CA TYR A 108 2.97 12.24 12.72
C TYR A 108 1.89 12.91 13.57
N ASP A 109 0.69 12.34 13.57
CA ASP A 109 -0.40 12.81 14.39
C ASP A 109 0.01 12.77 15.88
N LYS A 110 -0.44 13.76 16.65
CA LYS A 110 -0.16 13.91 18.10
C LYS A 110 1.31 14.22 18.45
N SER A 111 2.15 14.53 17.48
CA SER A 111 3.53 14.94 17.71
C SER A 111 3.92 16.13 16.84
N GLU A 112 4.42 17.21 17.46
CA GLU A 112 4.93 18.37 16.74
C GLU A 112 6.43 18.26 16.39
N SER A 113 7.14 17.27 16.93
CA SER A 113 8.59 17.10 16.78
C SER A 113 8.97 15.89 15.92
N GLN A 114 8.23 14.80 16.04
CA GLN A 114 8.46 13.57 15.28
C GLN A 114 7.98 13.73 13.83
N ARG A 115 8.93 13.86 12.92
CA ARG A 115 8.67 13.97 11.48
C ARG A 115 8.23 12.66 10.87
N VAL A 116 7.34 12.75 9.88
CA VAL A 116 7.07 11.62 8.99
C VAL A 116 8.32 11.38 8.15
N ARG A 117 8.79 10.13 8.20
CA ARG A 117 9.91 9.63 7.43
C ARG A 117 9.46 8.32 6.84
N VAL A 118 9.20 8.34 5.54
CA VAL A 118 8.83 7.16 4.75
C VAL A 118 10.04 6.71 3.92
N CYS A 119 10.16 5.41 3.73
CA CYS A 119 11.18 4.75 2.94
C CYS A 119 10.54 3.73 2.00
N GLN A 120 11.31 3.23 1.04
CA GLN A 120 10.87 2.14 0.17
C GLN A 120 10.47 0.91 0.99
N TYR A 121 9.46 0.19 0.52
CA TYR A 121 8.85 -0.98 1.14
C TYR A 121 8.02 -0.72 2.41
N ASP A 122 8.03 0.49 2.95
CA ASP A 122 7.14 0.87 4.05
C ASP A 122 5.68 0.61 3.68
N ARG A 123 4.88 0.26 4.69
CA ARG A 123 3.46 -0.05 4.53
C ARG A 123 2.59 1.06 5.05
N LEU A 124 1.54 1.36 4.30
CA LEU A 124 0.53 2.34 4.61
C LEU A 124 -0.84 1.66 4.64
N TYR A 125 -1.56 1.84 5.75
CA TYR A 125 -2.90 1.31 5.92
C TYR A 125 -3.88 2.46 6.15
N LEU A 126 -5.11 2.30 5.67
CA LEU A 126 -6.21 3.15 6.14
C LEU A 126 -6.67 2.63 7.51
N PRO A 127 -6.88 3.49 8.52
CA PRO A 127 -7.47 3.06 9.79
C PRO A 127 -8.96 2.70 9.65
N ASP A 128 -9.63 3.22 8.63
CA ASP A 128 -11.04 2.98 8.36
C ASP A 128 -11.24 1.63 7.66
N GLU A 129 -11.92 0.70 8.35
CA GLU A 129 -12.22 -0.65 7.85
C GLU A 129 -13.33 -0.68 6.79
N THR A 130 -14.07 0.42 6.62
CA THR A 130 -15.18 0.50 5.67
C THR A 130 -14.73 0.75 4.23
N VAL A 131 -13.49 1.22 4.04
CA VAL A 131 -12.92 1.45 2.72
C VAL A 131 -12.44 0.12 2.15
N LEU A 132 -13.20 -0.40 1.19
CA LEU A 132 -12.92 -1.67 0.55
C LEU A 132 -12.65 -1.51 -0.95
N VAL A 133 -11.86 -2.43 -1.49
CA VAL A 133 -11.56 -2.51 -2.92
C VAL A 133 -12.14 -3.80 -3.46
N GLU A 134 -12.84 -3.70 -4.59
CA GLU A 134 -13.33 -4.89 -5.29
C GLU A 134 -12.22 -5.57 -6.10
N ALA A 135 -12.18 -6.89 -5.99
CA ALA A 135 -11.38 -7.79 -6.80
C ALA A 135 -12.26 -8.89 -7.38
N TRP A 136 -11.74 -9.55 -8.41
CA TRP A 136 -12.32 -10.79 -8.92
C TRP A 136 -11.19 -11.74 -9.24
N GLU A 137 -11.43 -13.04 -9.04
CA GLU A 137 -10.45 -14.06 -9.38
C GLU A 137 -11.09 -15.40 -9.63
N ARG A 138 -10.27 -16.32 -10.15
CA ARG A 138 -10.58 -17.74 -10.20
C ARG A 138 -9.66 -18.45 -9.21
N PHE A 139 -10.22 -19.38 -8.45
CA PHE A 139 -9.51 -20.21 -7.49
C PHE A 139 -9.94 -21.67 -7.64
N GLU A 140 -9.12 -22.59 -7.13
CA GLU A 140 -9.46 -24.01 -7.05
C GLU A 140 -9.93 -24.33 -5.63
N HIS A 141 -11.17 -24.82 -5.49
CA HIS A 141 -11.74 -25.18 -4.20
C HIS A 141 -10.99 -26.37 -3.58
N GLN A 142 -10.56 -26.29 -2.32
CA GLN A 142 -9.94 -27.41 -1.61
C GLN A 142 -10.95 -28.08 -0.66
N PRO A 143 -11.46 -29.29 -0.96
CA PRO A 143 -12.42 -29.96 -0.11
C PRO A 143 -11.92 -30.13 1.33
N GLY A 144 -12.75 -29.78 2.31
CA GLY A 144 -12.41 -29.86 3.74
C GLY A 144 -11.46 -28.79 4.25
N ARG A 145 -11.15 -27.75 3.45
CA ARG A 145 -10.36 -26.58 3.88
C ARG A 145 -11.09 -25.29 3.50
N ALA A 146 -10.75 -24.21 4.21
CA ALA A 146 -11.17 -22.87 3.80
C ALA A 146 -10.41 -22.47 2.53
N ASP A 147 -11.13 -21.90 1.56
CA ASP A 147 -10.53 -21.43 0.32
C ASP A 147 -9.91 -20.05 0.53
N ARG A 148 -8.65 -19.97 0.14
CA ARG A 148 -7.85 -18.76 0.20
C ARG A 148 -7.88 -18.07 -1.15
N LEU A 149 -8.25 -16.80 -1.14
CA LEU A 149 -8.16 -15.95 -2.31
C LEU A 149 -6.84 -15.17 -2.34
N THR A 150 -6.55 -14.48 -3.45
CA THR A 150 -5.36 -13.63 -3.57
C THR A 150 -5.30 -12.60 -2.45
N TYR A 151 -6.42 -11.94 -2.16
CA TYR A 151 -6.53 -10.97 -1.06
C TYR A 151 -7.49 -11.49 0.02
N PRO A 152 -7.23 -11.17 1.30
CA PRO A 152 -8.15 -11.48 2.39
C PRO A 152 -9.54 -10.92 2.15
N VAL A 153 -10.50 -11.83 2.10
CA VAL A 153 -11.89 -11.51 1.81
C VAL A 153 -12.48 -10.75 3.00
N ALA A 154 -12.98 -9.54 2.75
CA ALA A 154 -13.82 -8.81 3.68
C ALA A 154 -15.30 -9.14 3.42
N ALA A 155 -15.71 -9.20 2.15
CA ALA A 155 -17.07 -9.54 1.76
C ALA A 155 -17.11 -10.14 0.36
N VAL A 156 -18.03 -11.08 0.10
CA VAL A 156 -18.29 -11.58 -1.25
C VAL A 156 -19.36 -10.72 -1.92
N VAL A 157 -19.14 -10.33 -3.17
CA VAL A 157 -20.06 -9.55 -3.98
C VAL A 157 -20.86 -10.50 -4.87
N GLY A 158 -22.09 -10.81 -4.45
CA GLY A 158 -22.99 -11.68 -5.19
C GLY A 158 -22.79 -13.16 -4.86
N ALA A 159 -22.39 -13.96 -5.86
CA ALA A 159 -22.28 -15.42 -5.73
C ALA A 159 -20.87 -15.91 -6.10
N VAL A 160 -20.45 -17.01 -5.47
CA VAL A 160 -19.39 -17.86 -6.00
C VAL A 160 -20.00 -18.74 -7.08
N ILE A 161 -19.32 -18.91 -8.21
CA ILE A 161 -19.82 -19.70 -9.35
C ILE A 161 -18.78 -20.76 -9.68
N ASP A 162 -19.18 -22.04 -9.67
CA ASP A 162 -18.29 -23.11 -10.07
C ASP A 162 -18.26 -23.32 -11.59
N ARG A 163 -17.33 -24.17 -12.06
CA ARG A 163 -17.18 -24.50 -13.48
C ARG A 163 -18.44 -25.11 -14.14
N PHE A 164 -19.38 -25.62 -13.34
CA PHE A 164 -20.63 -26.20 -13.82
C PHE A 164 -21.77 -25.17 -13.85
N GLY A 165 -21.51 -23.93 -13.46
CA GLY A 165 -22.49 -22.85 -13.40
C GLY A 165 -23.36 -22.87 -12.16
N LYS A 166 -23.09 -23.76 -11.18
CA LYS A 166 -23.80 -23.73 -9.91
C LYS A 166 -23.36 -22.50 -9.12
N ARG A 167 -24.35 -21.82 -8.56
CA ARG A 167 -24.19 -20.59 -7.80
C ARG A 167 -24.29 -20.89 -6.31
N TYR A 168 -23.34 -20.37 -5.55
CA TYR A 168 -23.32 -20.45 -4.11
C TYR A 168 -23.52 -19.04 -3.57
N LEU A 169 -24.48 -18.89 -2.67
CA LEU A 169 -24.89 -17.59 -2.11
C LEU A 169 -24.34 -17.41 -0.69
N PRO A 170 -24.33 -16.17 -0.16
CA PRO A 170 -24.08 -15.95 1.26
C PRO A 170 -25.00 -16.84 2.10
N GLY A 171 -24.41 -17.70 2.93
CA GLY A 171 -25.10 -18.77 3.66
C GLY A 171 -24.70 -20.19 3.24
N ASP A 172 -24.32 -20.41 1.97
CA ASP A 172 -23.63 -21.64 1.55
C ASP A 172 -22.15 -21.63 1.97
N PHE A 173 -21.61 -20.45 2.23
CA PHE A 173 -20.29 -20.19 2.80
C PHE A 173 -20.33 -18.98 3.74
N THR A 174 -19.29 -18.86 4.56
CA THR A 174 -19.01 -17.73 5.44
C THR A 174 -17.59 -17.23 5.23
N VAL A 175 -17.38 -15.92 5.37
CA VAL A 175 -16.04 -15.34 5.40
C VAL A 175 -15.49 -15.44 6.82
N ALA A 176 -14.40 -16.17 7.02
CA ALA A 176 -13.73 -16.33 8.31
C ALA A 176 -12.24 -16.13 8.14
N ASP A 177 -11.67 -15.19 8.91
CA ASP A 177 -10.24 -14.84 8.86
C ASP A 177 -9.70 -14.61 7.44
N GLY A 178 -10.45 -13.86 6.63
CA GLY A 178 -10.09 -13.54 5.25
C GLY A 178 -10.28 -14.67 4.23
N ASN A 179 -10.78 -15.83 4.65
CA ASN A 179 -10.96 -17.01 3.80
C ASN A 179 -12.44 -17.38 3.64
N LEU A 180 -12.77 -18.09 2.56
CA LEU A 180 -14.10 -18.65 2.33
C LEU A 180 -14.21 -20.02 3.01
N SER A 181 -15.04 -20.11 4.03
CA SER A 181 -15.36 -21.38 4.71
C SER A 181 -16.73 -21.87 4.31
N TRP A 182 -16.82 -23.08 3.77
CA TRP A 182 -18.07 -23.65 3.25
C TRP A 182 -18.93 -24.24 4.36
N ALA A 183 -20.25 -24.09 4.24
CA ALA A 183 -21.19 -24.78 5.11
C ALA A 183 -21.19 -26.29 4.80
N PRO A 184 -21.38 -27.17 5.80
CA PRO A 184 -21.38 -28.61 5.60
C PRO A 184 -22.36 -29.05 4.50
N GLY A 185 -21.86 -29.80 3.51
CA GLY A 185 -22.64 -30.29 2.37
C GLY A 185 -23.05 -29.22 1.34
N ARG A 186 -22.60 -27.98 1.51
CA ARG A 186 -22.84 -26.87 0.57
C ARG A 186 -21.61 -26.50 -0.26
N GLU A 187 -20.48 -27.15 0.00
CA GLU A 187 -19.23 -26.93 -0.73
C GLU A 187 -19.31 -27.36 -2.21
N PRO A 188 -18.47 -26.80 -3.08
CA PRO A 188 -18.32 -27.28 -4.44
C PRO A 188 -17.92 -28.75 -4.47
N PRO A 189 -18.52 -29.57 -5.35
CA PRO A 189 -18.17 -30.99 -5.42
C PRO A 189 -16.69 -31.13 -5.80
N GLY A 190 -15.97 -32.05 -5.14
CA GLY A 190 -14.63 -32.42 -5.58
C GLY A 190 -14.65 -33.01 -7.00
N SER A 191 -13.53 -32.89 -7.73
CA SER A 191 -13.37 -33.59 -9.00
C SER A 191 -13.03 -35.07 -8.79
N ALA A 192 -13.32 -35.91 -9.79
CA ALA A 192 -13.01 -37.34 -9.75
C ALA A 192 -11.51 -37.63 -9.56
N ASP A 193 -10.64 -36.69 -9.95
CA ASP A 193 -9.19 -36.81 -9.86
C ASP A 193 -8.64 -36.41 -8.47
N GLY A 194 -9.52 -36.18 -7.49
CA GLY A 194 -9.16 -35.67 -6.16
C GLY A 194 -8.74 -34.19 -6.14
N ARG A 195 -8.80 -33.51 -7.29
CA ARG A 195 -8.56 -32.06 -7.41
C ARG A 195 -9.82 -31.27 -7.05
N GLY A 196 -9.62 -30.00 -6.75
CA GLY A 196 -10.70 -29.06 -6.54
C GLY A 196 -11.47 -28.74 -7.81
N VAL A 197 -12.68 -28.19 -7.63
CA VAL A 197 -13.40 -27.54 -8.72
C VAL A 197 -12.99 -26.08 -8.80
N VAL A 198 -12.71 -25.63 -10.02
CA VAL A 198 -12.44 -24.22 -10.30
C VAL A 198 -13.70 -23.41 -10.08
N CYS A 199 -13.58 -22.38 -9.26
CA CYS A 199 -14.62 -21.42 -8.94
C CYS A 199 -14.20 -20.01 -9.36
N ALA A 200 -15.17 -19.15 -9.62
CA ALA A 200 -14.99 -17.73 -9.85
C ALA A 200 -15.75 -16.94 -8.79
N VAL A 201 -15.16 -15.85 -8.31
CA VAL A 201 -15.74 -15.00 -7.26
C VAL A 201 -15.37 -13.55 -7.50
N ARG A 202 -16.32 -12.65 -7.20
CA ARG A 202 -16.07 -11.23 -7.02
C ARG A 202 -16.19 -10.92 -5.53
N TYR A 203 -15.24 -10.19 -4.98
CA TYR A 203 -15.15 -9.96 -3.55
C TYR A 203 -14.52 -8.60 -3.26
N MET A 204 -14.65 -8.16 -2.02
CA MET A 204 -14.07 -6.94 -1.49
C MET A 204 -12.97 -7.30 -0.51
N TYR A 205 -11.88 -6.54 -0.50
CA TYR A 205 -10.77 -6.68 0.43
C TYR A 205 -10.34 -5.31 0.97
N ARG A 206 -9.57 -5.32 2.06
CA ARG A 206 -9.02 -4.11 2.68
C ARG A 206 -7.70 -3.75 1.99
N PRO A 207 -7.61 -2.59 1.30
CA PRO A 207 -6.39 -2.22 0.62
C PRO A 207 -5.30 -1.78 1.60
N TYR A 208 -4.07 -2.00 1.22
CA TYR A 208 -2.93 -1.33 1.80
C TYR A 208 -1.92 -0.98 0.70
N TRP A 209 -0.94 -0.15 1.02
CA TRP A 209 0.02 0.31 0.02
C TRP A 209 1.44 0.05 0.49
N TYR A 210 2.28 -0.28 -0.48
CA TYR A 210 3.74 -0.23 -0.33
C TYR A 210 4.25 1.07 -0.90
N VAL A 211 5.21 1.69 -0.22
CA VAL A 211 6.00 2.77 -0.81
C VAL A 211 6.94 2.15 -1.84
N GLN A 212 6.74 2.48 -3.12
CA GLN A 212 7.53 1.92 -4.22
C GLN A 212 8.83 2.70 -4.40
N PHE A 213 8.74 4.03 -4.47
CA PHE A 213 9.91 4.91 -4.50
C PHE A 213 9.56 6.32 -4.05
N MET A 214 10.56 7.03 -3.55
CA MET A 214 10.45 8.42 -3.13
C MET A 214 10.53 9.33 -4.36
N SER A 215 9.48 10.12 -4.60
CA SER A 215 9.51 11.18 -5.61
C SER A 215 10.30 12.39 -5.10
N HIS A 216 10.13 12.72 -3.82
CA HIS A 216 10.89 13.74 -3.10
C HIS A 216 11.21 13.22 -1.70
N ASP A 217 12.47 12.85 -1.48
CA ASP A 217 12.97 12.38 -0.17
C ASP A 217 13.44 13.55 0.70
N LEU A 218 14.21 14.46 0.10
CA LEU A 218 14.70 15.69 0.72
C LEU A 218 14.25 16.89 -0.09
N ARG A 219 13.48 17.77 0.53
CA ARG A 219 13.09 19.06 -0.05
C ARG A 219 13.37 20.15 0.95
N LEU A 220 14.27 21.06 0.59
CA LEU A 220 14.72 22.14 1.46
C LEU A 220 14.20 23.47 0.94
N VAL A 221 13.70 24.30 1.84
CA VAL A 221 13.35 25.69 1.55
C VAL A 221 14.05 26.61 2.52
N THR A 222 14.51 27.74 2.02
CA THR A 222 15.06 28.80 2.84
C THR A 222 13.93 29.74 3.25
N GLN A 223 13.65 29.83 4.55
CA GLN A 223 12.76 30.84 5.08
C GLN A 223 13.58 31.99 5.66
N ALA A 224 13.20 33.22 5.31
CA ALA A 224 13.71 34.40 5.97
C ALA A 224 12.99 34.55 7.31
N GLN A 225 13.65 34.20 8.39
CA GLN A 225 13.28 34.68 9.72
C GLN A 225 14.07 35.96 9.98
N LEU A 226 13.38 37.06 10.27
CA LEU A 226 14.08 38.22 10.83
C LEU A 226 14.50 37.87 12.25
N GLY A 227 15.77 37.51 12.43
CA GLY A 227 16.42 37.58 13.73
C GLY A 227 16.56 39.04 14.17
N ALA A 228 16.86 39.27 15.46
CA ALA A 228 17.10 40.59 16.02
C ALA A 228 18.19 41.39 15.26
N ASP A 229 19.06 40.70 14.53
CA ASP A 229 20.22 41.24 13.81
C ASP A 229 19.96 41.43 12.29
N GLY A 230 18.71 41.22 11.83
CA GLY A 230 18.28 41.60 10.48
C GLY A 230 18.44 40.55 9.38
N THR A 231 19.16 39.44 9.56
CA THR A 231 19.14 38.31 8.61
C THR A 231 19.39 36.97 9.28
N ALA A 232 18.33 36.15 9.44
CA ALA A 232 18.48 34.72 9.69
C ALA A 232 17.74 33.93 8.60
N GLN A 233 18.51 33.32 7.69
CA GLN A 233 17.98 32.35 6.75
C GLN A 233 17.96 30.98 7.43
N GLN A 234 16.76 30.43 7.66
CA GLN A 234 16.62 29.06 8.17
C GLN A 234 16.31 28.12 7.01
N VAL A 235 17.12 27.06 6.87
CA VAL A 235 16.82 25.96 5.95
C VAL A 235 15.89 24.99 6.66
N VAL A 236 14.71 24.76 6.08
CA VAL A 236 13.68 23.89 6.63
C VAL A 236 13.40 22.74 5.67
N ASP A 237 13.35 21.52 6.21
CA ASP A 237 12.89 20.33 5.50
C ASP A 237 11.37 20.33 5.35
N VAL A 238 10.90 19.98 4.15
CA VAL A 238 9.50 20.09 3.72
C VAL A 238 8.84 18.69 3.68
N TYR A 239 7.65 18.57 3.11
CA TYR A 239 6.96 17.30 2.95
C TYR A 239 7.76 16.30 2.10
N GLN A 240 7.60 15.03 2.42
CA GLN A 240 8.00 13.93 1.56
C GLN A 240 6.87 13.59 0.59
N ALA A 241 7.23 13.17 -0.62
CA ALA A 241 6.30 12.66 -1.60
C ALA A 241 6.81 11.33 -2.16
N ALA A 242 5.92 10.36 -2.29
CA ALA A 242 6.25 9.03 -2.77
C ALA A 242 5.24 8.53 -3.79
N GLN A 243 5.72 7.67 -4.69
CA GLN A 243 4.84 6.78 -5.42
C GLN A 243 4.56 5.56 -4.56
N VAL A 244 3.29 5.25 -4.38
CA VAL A 244 2.82 4.08 -3.66
C VAL A 244 2.16 3.12 -4.63
N GLN A 245 2.27 1.83 -4.34
CA GLN A 245 1.63 0.77 -5.11
C GLN A 245 0.70 -0.01 -4.18
N ARG A 246 -0.58 -0.11 -4.54
CA ARG A 246 -1.52 -1.00 -3.87
C ARG A 246 -1.10 -2.44 -4.13
N GLU A 247 -1.24 -3.32 -3.14
CA GLU A 247 -0.61 -4.64 -3.18
C GLU A 247 -0.88 -5.44 -4.47
N TYR A 248 0.15 -6.11 -5.01
CA TYR A 248 0.05 -6.88 -6.26
C TYR A 248 0.52 -8.35 -6.14
N PHE A 249 1.06 -8.79 -4.99
CA PHE A 249 1.73 -10.10 -4.93
C PHE A 249 1.31 -10.96 -3.73
N PHE A 250 0.59 -12.05 -4.02
CA PHE A 250 0.34 -13.18 -3.10
C PHE A 250 0.43 -14.56 -3.75
N ARG A 251 1.37 -14.76 -4.69
CA ARG A 251 1.62 -16.09 -5.29
C ARG A 251 3.07 -16.54 -5.18
N SER A 252 3.69 -16.34 -4.02
CA SER A 252 4.97 -16.99 -3.72
C SER A 252 4.81 -18.47 -3.34
N GLU A 253 3.63 -18.93 -2.93
CA GLU A 253 3.35 -20.35 -2.62
C GLU A 253 3.27 -21.24 -3.87
N ASP A 254 2.67 -20.79 -4.97
CA ASP A 254 2.50 -21.62 -6.19
C ASP A 254 3.81 -21.93 -6.94
N ARG A 255 4.92 -21.27 -6.60
CA ARG A 255 6.20 -21.37 -7.33
C ARG A 255 7.32 -22.10 -6.57
N ASP A 256 7.04 -22.65 -5.38
CA ASP A 256 8.04 -23.37 -4.60
C ASP A 256 7.62 -24.84 -4.36
N PRO A 257 7.98 -25.77 -5.25
CA PRO A 257 7.68 -27.19 -5.08
C PRO A 257 8.48 -27.85 -3.94
N GLU A 258 9.51 -27.18 -3.42
CA GLU A 258 10.37 -27.66 -2.32
C GLU A 258 10.01 -27.03 -0.97
N GLY A 259 9.25 -25.93 -0.98
CA GLY A 259 8.62 -25.35 0.20
C GLY A 259 7.66 -26.35 0.81
N GLY A 260 8.04 -26.95 1.94
CA GLY A 260 7.15 -27.82 2.71
C GLY A 260 5.79 -27.14 2.90
N ARG A 261 4.71 -27.93 2.94
CA ARG A 261 3.32 -27.50 3.23
C ARG A 261 3.19 -26.96 4.67
N SER A 262 4.03 -26.00 5.06
CA SER A 262 4.12 -25.43 6.38
C SER A 262 3.17 -24.25 6.50
N LYS A 263 2.59 -24.15 7.70
CA LYS A 263 1.71 -23.11 8.27
C LYS A 263 1.38 -21.93 7.35
N GLN A 264 0.09 -21.83 7.03
CA GLN A 264 -0.65 -20.69 6.47
C GLN A 264 0.16 -19.40 6.35
N ARG A 265 0.78 -19.15 5.19
CA ARG A 265 1.51 -17.90 4.95
C ARG A 265 0.55 -16.80 4.50
N GLN A 266 -0.38 -16.44 5.37
CA GLN A 266 -0.97 -15.10 5.33
C GLN A 266 0.14 -14.08 5.65
N VAL A 267 0.01 -12.85 5.17
CA VAL A 267 0.90 -11.80 5.67
C VAL A 267 0.49 -11.59 7.10
N ASP A 268 1.34 -12.04 8.03
CA ASP A 268 1.11 -11.71 9.42
C ASP A 268 0.98 -10.19 9.52
N PRO A 269 -0.11 -9.67 10.10
CA PRO A 269 -0.20 -8.25 10.40
C PRO A 269 1.00 -7.89 11.30
N PRO A 270 1.48 -6.64 11.26
CA PRO A 270 2.50 -6.16 12.18
C PRO A 270 2.11 -6.54 13.63
N SER A 271 3.09 -7.02 14.41
CA SER A 271 2.87 -7.65 15.73
C SER A 271 2.19 -6.73 16.75
N ASP A 272 2.18 -5.42 16.48
CA ASP A 272 1.96 -4.39 17.49
C ASP A 272 0.56 -3.75 17.43
N LEU A 273 -0.33 -4.18 16.52
CA LEU A 273 -1.68 -3.63 16.38
C LEU A 273 -2.79 -4.62 16.76
N PRO A 274 -3.92 -4.13 17.30
CA PRO A 274 -5.12 -4.93 17.48
C PRO A 274 -5.68 -5.26 16.09
N ARG A 275 -5.39 -6.46 15.59
CA ARG A 275 -6.21 -7.15 14.58
C ARG A 275 -6.45 -6.38 13.27
N PHE A 276 -5.50 -5.56 12.79
CA PHE A 276 -5.64 -4.77 11.55
C PHE A 276 -4.63 -5.20 10.47
N GLY A 277 -5.10 -5.50 9.25
CA GLY A 277 -4.27 -5.92 8.11
C GLY A 277 -4.80 -7.17 7.40
N PRO A 278 -4.13 -7.63 6.33
CA PRO A 278 -4.46 -8.89 5.70
C PRO A 278 -4.40 -10.01 6.76
N ARG A 279 -5.55 -10.66 7.01
CA ARG A 279 -5.54 -12.04 7.48
C ARG A 279 -5.58 -12.86 6.21
#